data_AF-A0A533RS76-F1
#
_entry.id   AF-A0A533RS76-F1
#
_cell.length_a   1.000
_cell.length_b   1.000
_cell.length_c   1.000
_cell.angle_alpha   90.00
_cell.angle_beta   90.00
_cell.angle_gamma   90.00
#
_symmetry.space_group_name_H-M   'P 1'
#
loop_
_entity.id
_entity.type
_entity.pdbx_description
1 polymer ?
#
loop_
_entity_poly.entity_id
_entity_poly.type
_entity_poly.pdbx_seq_one_letter_code
_entity_poly.pdbx_strand_id
1 'polypeptide(L)'
;MIEGVVARISGPVVMAQQMRGSKMYDVVKVGEEKLNGEIIRLDGDEAVVQVYEDTSGLKIGETVANTENPLSVELGPGLLSSIYDGIQRPLAVLVE
;
A
#
# COMPACT_ATOMS: atom_id res chain seq x y z
N MET A 1 -9.00 10.90 5.69
CA MET A 1 -8.85 9.49 5.29
C MET A 1 -9.60 9.31 3.99
N ILE A 2 -8.85 9.19 2.90
CA ILE A 2 -9.40 8.95 1.57
C ILE A 2 -9.55 7.43 1.43
N GLU A 3 -10.76 6.99 1.11
CA GLU A 3 -11.09 5.58 0.93
C GLU A 3 -11.68 5.39 -0.45
N GLY A 4 -11.06 4.48 -1.21
CA GLY A 4 -11.52 4.04 -2.49
C GLY A 4 -11.92 2.58 -2.51
N VAL A 5 -12.24 2.09 -3.69
CA VAL A 5 -12.60 0.70 -3.94
C VAL A 5 -11.82 0.12 -5.11
N VAL A 6 -11.43 -1.14 -5.00
CA VAL A 6 -10.74 -1.87 -6.08
C VAL A 6 -11.69 -2.00 -7.27
N ALA A 7 -11.36 -1.35 -8.38
CA ALA A 7 -12.12 -1.43 -9.63
C ALA A 7 -11.56 -2.47 -10.60
N ARG A 8 -10.24 -2.69 -10.59
CA ARG A 8 -9.56 -3.67 -11.44
C ARG A 8 -8.29 -4.20 -10.78
N ILE A 9 -7.98 -5.47 -11.05
CA ILE A 9 -6.75 -6.15 -10.60
C ILE A 9 -6.02 -6.67 -11.84
N SER A 10 -4.72 -6.45 -11.95
CA SER A 10 -3.88 -6.91 -13.07
C SER A 10 -2.51 -7.30 -12.54
N GLY A 11 -2.43 -8.53 -12.00
CA GLY A 11 -1.28 -8.96 -11.22
C GLY A 11 -1.08 -8.03 -10.03
N PRO A 12 0.15 -7.53 -9.78
CA PRO A 12 0.42 -6.66 -8.64
C PRO A 12 -0.03 -5.19 -8.85
N VAL A 13 -0.61 -4.87 -10.01
CA VAL A 13 -1.14 -3.54 -10.33
C VAL A 13 -2.65 -3.52 -10.10
N VAL A 14 -3.10 -2.64 -9.22
CA VAL A 14 -4.51 -2.47 -8.84
C VAL A 14 -4.98 -1.09 -9.24
N MET A 15 -6.18 -0.99 -9.80
CA MET A 15 -6.84 0.29 -10.06
C MET A 15 -7.93 0.50 -9.02
N ALA A 16 -7.88 1.66 -8.35
CA ALA A 16 -8.83 2.06 -7.33
C ALA A 16 -9.64 3.28 -7.80
N GLN A 17 -10.94 3.26 -7.54
CA GLN A 17 -11.86 4.38 -7.78
C GLN A 17 -12.16 5.11 -6.47
N GLN A 18 -12.73 6.32 -6.57
CA GLN A 18 -13.05 7.18 -5.42
C GLN A 18 -11.79 7.65 -4.66
N MET A 19 -10.70 7.86 -5.39
CA MET A 19 -9.38 8.20 -4.84
C MET A 19 -9.05 9.70 -4.93
N ARG A 20 -10.02 10.55 -5.25
CA ARG A 20 -9.81 12.00 -5.35
C ARG A 20 -9.21 12.59 -4.08
N GLY A 21 -8.16 13.39 -4.25
CA GLY A 21 -7.39 14.01 -3.17
C GLY A 21 -6.13 13.23 -2.79
N SER A 22 -5.98 12.00 -3.28
CA SER A 22 -4.75 11.23 -3.11
C SER A 22 -3.59 11.88 -3.85
N LYS A 23 -2.36 11.62 -3.40
CA LYS A 23 -1.14 12.13 -4.01
C LYS A 23 -0.31 10.98 -4.59
N MET A 24 0.53 11.33 -5.55
CA MET A 24 1.55 10.41 -6.05
C MET A 24 2.45 9.94 -4.91
N TYR A 25 2.80 8.66 -4.91
CA TYR A 25 3.63 7.98 -3.91
C TYR A 25 3.01 7.79 -2.52
N ASP A 26 1.75 8.20 -2.32
CA ASP A 26 1.05 7.87 -1.09
C ASP A 26 1.00 6.34 -0.91
N VAL A 27 1.28 5.89 0.31
CA VAL A 27 1.10 4.49 0.70
C VAL A 27 -0.37 4.23 0.95
N VAL A 28 -0.85 3.11 0.45
CA VAL A 28 -2.23 2.65 0.59
C VAL A 28 -2.28 1.26 1.22
N LYS A 29 -3.41 0.96 1.86
CA LYS A 29 -3.78 -0.37 2.35
C LYS A 29 -4.88 -0.91 1.44
N VAL A 30 -4.60 -2.02 0.76
CA VAL A 30 -5.50 -2.61 -0.26
C VAL A 30 -6.12 -3.88 0.29
N GLY A 31 -7.44 -3.98 0.16
CA GLY A 31 -8.18 -5.18 0.49
C GLY A 31 -8.47 -5.38 1.98
N GLU A 32 -9.20 -6.45 2.28
CA GLU A 32 -9.49 -6.88 3.65
C GLU A 32 -8.21 -7.23 4.43
N GLU A 33 -7.21 -7.80 3.74
CA GLU A 33 -5.90 -8.15 4.30
C GLU A 33 -4.97 -6.93 4.50
N LYS A 34 -5.38 -5.73 4.05
CA LYS A 34 -4.63 -4.47 4.18
C LYS A 34 -3.21 -4.57 3.61
N LEU A 35 -3.10 -5.16 2.43
CA LEU A 35 -1.85 -5.29 1.68
C LEU A 35 -1.24 -3.92 1.43
N ASN A 36 0.08 -3.80 1.57
CA ASN A 36 0.77 -2.55 1.32
C ASN A 36 0.92 -2.28 -0.17
N GLY A 37 0.63 -1.06 -0.60
CA GLY A 37 0.95 -0.60 -1.94
C GLY A 37 1.23 0.90 -1.99
N GLU A 38 1.62 1.39 -3.16
CA GLU A 38 1.88 2.81 -3.43
C GLU A 38 1.12 3.30 -4.66
N ILE A 39 0.70 4.58 -4.64
CA ILE A 39 0.08 5.21 -5.81
C ILE A 39 1.15 5.61 -6.84
N ILE A 40 1.09 4.99 -8.01
CA ILE A 40 2.04 5.21 -9.12
C ILE A 40 1.46 6.02 -10.29
N ARG A 41 0.15 6.26 -10.29
CA ARG A 41 -0.53 7.14 -11.24
C ARG A 41 -1.85 7.64 -10.66
N LEU A 42 -2.22 8.86 -10.99
CA LEU A 42 -3.54 9.44 -10.71
C LEU A 42 -4.18 9.89 -12.02
N ASP A 43 -5.46 9.58 -12.20
CA ASP A 43 -6.27 10.07 -13.32
C ASP A 43 -7.68 10.43 -12.83
N GLY A 44 -7.92 11.72 -12.63
CA GLY A 44 -9.20 12.22 -12.11
C GLY A 44 -9.53 11.69 -10.71
N ASP A 45 -10.50 10.78 -10.65
CA ASP A 45 -10.97 10.12 -9.41
C ASP A 45 -10.43 8.67 -9.26
N GLU A 46 -9.56 8.25 -10.19
CA GLU A 46 -8.93 6.94 -10.19
C GLU A 46 -7.45 7.03 -9.78
N ALA A 47 -6.98 6.02 -9.06
CA ALA A 47 -5.57 5.82 -8.74
C ALA A 47 -5.10 4.45 -9.22
N VAL A 48 -3.91 4.39 -9.79
CA VAL A 48 -3.21 3.13 -10.05
C VAL A 48 -2.25 2.88 -8.89
N VAL A 49 -2.41 1.73 -8.26
CA VAL A 49 -1.66 1.27 -7.10
C VAL A 49 -0.75 0.12 -7.49
N GLN A 50 0.51 0.19 -7.10
CA GLN A 50 1.44 -0.93 -7.14
C GLN A 50 1.44 -1.59 -5.77
N VAL A 51 0.95 -2.82 -5.68
CA VAL A 51 0.97 -3.62 -4.45
C VAL A 51 2.33 -4.30 -4.31
N TYR A 52 2.90 -4.29 -3.11
CA TYR A 52 4.21 -4.90 -2.80
C TYR A 52 4.12 -6.38 -2.43
N GLU A 53 2.94 -6.81 -2.01
CA GLU A 53 2.64 -8.16 -1.54
C GLU A 53 1.86 -8.96 -2.60
N ASP A 54 1.67 -10.26 -2.38
CA ASP A 54 0.90 -11.09 -3.30
C ASP A 54 -0.57 -10.64 -3.34
N THR A 55 -1.11 -10.43 -4.54
CA THR A 55 -2.49 -10.01 -4.76
C THR A 55 -3.45 -11.19 -4.91
N SER A 56 -2.97 -12.43 -4.73
CA SER A 56 -3.80 -13.63 -4.77
C SER A 56 -4.91 -13.54 -3.73
N GLY A 57 -6.16 -13.73 -4.18
CA GLY A 57 -7.33 -13.68 -3.30
C GLY A 57 -8.01 -12.31 -3.20
N LEU A 58 -7.35 -11.22 -3.63
CA LEU A 58 -7.95 -9.89 -3.70
C LEU A 58 -9.11 -9.86 -4.71
N LYS A 59 -10.21 -9.19 -4.34
CA LYS A 59 -11.43 -9.08 -5.14
C LYS A 59 -11.75 -7.64 -5.52
N ILE A 60 -12.51 -7.51 -6.60
CA ILE A 60 -13.12 -6.24 -7.01
C ILE A 60 -14.13 -5.81 -5.93
N GLY A 61 -14.13 -4.52 -5.61
CA GLY A 61 -15.00 -3.90 -4.61
C GLY A 61 -14.39 -3.83 -3.20
N GLU A 62 -13.24 -4.47 -2.95
CA GLU A 62 -12.58 -4.32 -1.65
C GLU A 62 -12.01 -2.91 -1.45
N THR A 63 -11.86 -2.52 -0.18
CA THR A 63 -11.45 -1.17 0.21
C THR A 63 -9.99 -0.88 -0.14
N VAL A 64 -9.71 0.36 -0.56
CA VAL A 64 -8.36 0.92 -0.68
C VAL A 64 -8.27 2.15 0.21
N ALA A 65 -7.59 2.03 1.35
CA ALA A 65 -7.44 3.12 2.31
C ALA A 65 -6.11 3.84 2.12
N ASN A 66 -6.15 5.15 1.86
CA ASN A 66 -4.97 5.99 1.70
C ASN A 66 -4.45 6.46 3.06
N THR A 67 -3.14 6.28 3.32
CA THR A 67 -2.46 6.77 4.51
C THR A 67 -2.11 8.27 4.45
N GLU A 68 -2.28 8.89 3.29
CA GLU A 68 -1.99 10.29 2.95
C GLU A 68 -0.51 10.68 3.16
N ASN A 69 0.36 9.67 3.29
CA ASN A 69 1.78 9.82 3.52
C ASN A 69 2.58 8.94 2.56
N PRO A 70 3.74 9.40 2.08
CA PRO A 70 4.63 8.59 1.27
C PRO A 70 5.30 7.51 2.11
N LEU A 71 5.88 6.50 1.43
CA LEU A 71 6.69 5.49 2.08
C LEU A 71 7.83 6.18 2.83
N SER A 72 7.87 5.94 4.13
CA SER A 72 8.78 6.61 5.06
C SER A 72 9.45 5.57 5.94
N VAL A 73 10.62 5.90 6.45
CA VAL A 73 11.39 5.05 7.36
C VAL A 73 11.52 5.72 8.72
N GLU A 74 11.49 4.92 9.78
CA GLU A 74 11.78 5.39 11.12
C GLU A 74 13.29 5.54 11.30
N LEU A 75 13.72 6.68 11.84
CA LEU A 75 15.11 7.00 12.12
C LEU A 75 15.29 7.22 13.61
N GLY A 76 16.07 6.35 14.25
CA GLY A 76 16.30 6.45 15.68
C GLY A 76 17.23 5.37 16.25
N PRO A 77 17.45 5.39 17.57
CA PRO A 77 18.13 4.31 18.28
C PRO A 77 17.40 2.98 18.08
N GLY A 78 18.15 1.87 18.02
CA GLY A 78 17.60 0.52 17.81
C GLY A 78 17.65 0.02 16.36
N LEU A 79 18.04 0.86 15.40
CA LEU A 79 18.25 0.46 14.00
C LEU A 79 19.51 -0.39 13.80
N LEU A 80 20.60 -0.05 14.49
CA LEU A 80 21.85 -0.81 14.39
C LEU A 80 21.66 -2.19 15.00
N SER A 81 22.30 -3.21 14.41
CA SER A 81 22.19 -4.64 14.75
C SER A 81 20.85 -5.32 14.47
N SER A 82 19.80 -4.57 14.11
CA SER A 82 18.50 -5.11 13.69
C SER A 82 18.52 -5.52 12.21
N ILE A 83 17.81 -6.60 11.87
CA ILE A 83 17.65 -7.07 10.49
C ILE A 83 16.22 -6.77 10.02
N TYR A 84 16.10 -6.06 8.91
CA TYR A 84 14.83 -5.63 8.32
C TYR A 84 14.62 -6.20 6.92
N ASP A 85 13.36 -6.23 6.47
CA ASP A 85 13.02 -6.47 5.07
C ASP A 85 13.16 -5.18 4.22
N GLY A 86 12.78 -5.26 2.94
CA GLY A 86 12.87 -4.15 1.98
C GLY A 86 11.98 -2.94 2.27
N ILE A 87 11.08 -3.03 3.26
CA ILE A 87 10.18 -1.93 3.68
C ILE A 87 10.33 -1.62 5.19
N GLN A 88 11.48 -1.94 5.77
CA GLN A 88 11.84 -1.65 7.17
C GLN A 88 10.98 -2.39 8.23
N ARG A 89 10.39 -3.55 7.92
CA ARG A 89 9.79 -4.42 8.95
C ARG A 89 10.88 -5.29 9.60
N PRO A 90 10.97 -5.36 10.94
CA PRO A 90 11.99 -6.16 11.62
C PRO A 90 11.71 -7.65 11.44
N LEU A 91 12.60 -8.37 10.75
CA LEU A 91 12.39 -9.78 10.43
C LEU A 91 12.28 -10.67 11.67
N ALA A 92 13.01 -10.34 12.74
CA ALA A 92 12.98 -11.11 13.97
C ALA A 92 11.59 -11.16 14.63
N VAL A 93 10.76 -10.12 14.44
CA VAL A 93 9.39 -10.04 14.99
C VAL A 93 8.37 -10.78 14.12
N LEU A 94 8.68 -10.99 12.84
CA LEU A 94 7.79 -11.66 11.88
C LEU A 94 7.95 -13.19 11.85
N VAL A 95 9.04 -13.71 12.41
CA VAL A 95 9.37 -15.14 12.42
C VAL A 95 8.79 -15.86 13.65
N GLU A 96 8.36 -15.12 14.69
CA GLU A 96 7.58 -15.65 15.81
C GLU A 96 6.08 -15.74 15.50
#